data_AF-A0A2E1KJA4-F1
#
_entry.id   AF-A0A2E1KJA4-F1
#
_cell.length_a   1.000
_cell.length_b   1.000
_cell.length_c   1.000
_cell.angle_alpha   90.00
_cell.angle_beta   90.00
_cell.angle_gamma   90.00
#
_symmetry.space_group_name_H-M   'P 1'
#
loop_
_entity.id
_entity.type
_entity.pdbx_description
1 polymer ?
#
loop_
_entity_poly.entity_id
_entity_poly.type
_entity_poly.pdbx_seq_one_letter_code
_entity_poly.pdbx_strand_id
1 'polypeptide(L)' 'MATLLHGAILDGADLRGADLRNSLGLTVEQLKNAKLDQRTRLPHAVQHLIPSARHPSCQPPRPCAPSDAPICIRHRE' A
#
# COMPACT_ATOMS: atom_id res chain seq x y z
N MET A 1 10.49 -12.28 -21.09
CA MET A 1 9.89 -11.33 -22.04
C MET A 1 9.44 -10.12 -21.23
N ALA A 2 9.97 -8.94 -21.53
CA ALA A 2 9.59 -7.71 -20.82
C ALA A 2 8.34 -7.11 -21.47
N THR A 3 7.40 -6.64 -20.66
CA THR A 3 6.15 -6.04 -21.14
C THR A 3 6.29 -4.52 -21.14
N LEU A 4 6.10 -3.89 -22.30
CA LEU A 4 6.09 -2.43 -22.43
C LEU A 4 4.70 -1.91 -22.06
N LEU A 5 4.63 -1.10 -21.01
CA LEU A 5 3.39 -0.51 -20.48
C LEU A 5 3.41 1.02 -20.55
N HIS A 6 4.31 1.58 -21.35
CA HIS A 6 4.41 3.01 -21.60
C HIS A 6 3.11 3.54 -22.23
N GLY A 7 2.48 4.53 -21.59
CA GLY A 7 1.23 5.12 -22.07
C GLY A 7 -0.02 4.24 -21.92
N ALA A 8 0.08 3.07 -21.29
CA ALA A 8 -1.08 2.25 -20.96
C ALA A 8 -2.04 2.97 -20.00
N ILE A 9 -3.35 2.89 -20.27
CA ILE A 9 -4.38 3.40 -19.36
C ILE A 9 -4.64 2.31 -18.30
N LEU A 10 -4.13 2.55 -17.09
CA LEU A 10 -4.28 1.66 -15.92
C LEU A 10 -5.20 2.25 -14.84
N ASP A 11 -5.93 3.31 -15.19
CA ASP A 11 -6.87 3.99 -14.30
C ASP A 11 -7.98 3.03 -13.84
N GLY A 12 -8.08 2.82 -12.54
CA GLY A 12 -9.02 1.86 -11.95
C GLY A 12 -8.73 0.39 -12.24
N ALA A 13 -7.65 0.07 -12.96
CA ALA A 13 -7.29 -1.29 -13.31
C ALA A 13 -6.94 -2.11 -12.06
N ASP A 14 -7.45 -3.34 -12.00
CA ASP A 14 -7.13 -4.24 -10.91
C ASP A 14 -5.83 -4.99 -11.18
N LEU A 15 -4.75 -4.52 -10.55
CA LEU A 15 -3.41 -5.09 -10.67
C LEU A 15 -2.98 -5.80 -9.37
N ARG A 16 -3.93 -6.08 -8.46
CA ARG A 16 -3.64 -6.71 -7.17
C ARG A 16 -3.07 -8.11 -7.38
N GLY A 17 -1.85 -8.33 -6.88
CA GLY A 17 -1.16 -9.61 -7.02
C GLY A 17 -0.50 -9.85 -8.39
N ALA A 18 -0.51 -8.86 -9.28
CA ALA A 18 0.19 -8.92 -10.55
C ALA A 18 1.72 -8.85 -10.35
N ASP A 19 2.46 -9.60 -11.17
CA ASP A 19 3.92 -9.51 -11.23
C ASP A 19 4.35 -8.63 -12.40
N LEU A 20 4.70 -7.39 -12.08
CA LEU A 20 5.14 -6.35 -13.01
C LEU A 20 6.65 -6.09 -12.90
N ARG A 21 7.44 -6.95 -12.24
CA ARG A 21 8.89 -6.74 -12.04
C ARG A 21 9.67 -6.58 -13.36
N ASN A 22 9.20 -7.23 -14.42
CA ASN A 22 9.78 -7.18 -15.76
C ASN A 22 9.07 -6.19 -16.69
N SER A 23 8.17 -5.37 -16.17
CA SER A 23 7.52 -4.32 -16.96
C SER A 23 8.43 -3.10 -17.10
N LEU A 24 8.39 -2.50 -18.28
CA LEU A 24 9.17 -1.30 -18.63
C LEU A 24 8.22 -0.18 -19.05
N GLY A 25 8.58 1.06 -18.69
CA GLY A 25 7.82 2.24 -19.07
C GLY A 25 6.58 2.54 -18.22
N LEU A 26 6.38 1.85 -17.09
CA LEU A 26 5.37 2.24 -16.10
C LEU A 26 5.74 3.59 -15.46
N THR A 27 4.76 4.46 -15.31
CA THR A 27 4.89 5.73 -14.59
C THR A 27 4.05 5.73 -13.31
N VAL A 28 4.44 6.58 -12.37
CA VAL A 28 3.74 6.80 -11.10
C VAL A 28 2.29 7.21 -11.33
N GLU A 29 2.04 8.07 -12.32
CA GLU A 29 0.70 8.56 -12.62
C GLU A 29 -0.24 7.46 -13.10
N GLN A 30 0.25 6.53 -13.94
CA GLN A 30 -0.52 5.37 -14.37
C GLN A 30 -0.88 4.44 -13.19
N LEU A 31 0.04 4.29 -12.23
CA LEU A 31 -0.14 3.45 -11.04
C LEU A 31 -0.98 4.12 -9.94
N LYS A 32 -0.99 5.45 -9.88
CA LYS A 32 -1.67 6.23 -8.83
C LYS A 32 -3.16 5.92 -8.75
N ASN A 33 -3.80 5.69 -9.89
CA ASN A 33 -5.22 5.37 -9.98
C ASN A 33 -5.50 3.87 -10.16
N ALA A 34 -4.45 3.04 -10.28
CA ALA A 34 -4.60 1.59 -10.35
C ALA A 34 -4.83 0.99 -8.96
N LYS A 35 -5.55 -0.14 -8.89
CA LYS A 35 -5.72 -0.89 -7.64
C LYS A 35 -4.54 -1.83 -7.44
N LEU A 36 -3.73 -1.52 -6.43
CA LEU A 36 -2.53 -2.26 -6.06
C LEU A 36 -2.69 -2.82 -4.64
N ASP A 37 -2.05 -3.96 -4.40
CA ASP A 37 -1.99 -4.62 -3.08
C ASP A 37 -0.53 -5.00 -2.74
N GLN A 38 -0.26 -5.40 -1.51
CA GLN A 38 1.04 -5.89 -1.04
C GLN A 38 1.56 -7.10 -1.82
N ARG A 39 0.66 -7.85 -2.46
CA ARG A 39 1.02 -8.98 -3.35
C ARG A 39 1.52 -8.52 -4.71
N THR A 40 1.33 -7.26 -5.06
CA THR A 40 1.69 -6.71 -6.39
C THR A 40 3.18 -6.44 -6.42
N ARG A 41 3.88 -7.02 -7.41
CA ARG A 41 5.33 -6.90 -7.51
C ARG A 41 5.68 -5.90 -8.59
N LEU A 42 6.10 -4.71 -8.19
CA LEU A 42 6.43 -3.61 -9.09
C LEU A 42 7.92 -3.63 -9.46
N PRO A 43 8.32 -3.03 -10.59
CA PRO A 43 9.72 -2.87 -10.93
C PRO A 43 10.40 -1.87 -9.98
N HIS A 44 11.67 -2.11 -9.68
CA HIS A 44 12.42 -1.33 -8.69
C HIS A 44 12.49 0.17 -9.02
N ALA A 45 12.46 0.51 -10.32
CA ALA A 45 12.46 1.88 -10.83
C ALA A 45 11.26 2.73 -10.37
N VAL A 46 10.09 2.13 -10.13
CA VAL A 46 8.87 2.84 -9.67
C VAL A 46 8.47 2.50 -8.25
N GLN A 47 8.98 1.38 -7.71
CA GLN A 47 8.66 0.91 -6.35
C GLN A 47 8.98 1.92 -5.26
N HIS A 48 9.97 2.81 -5.48
CA HIS A 48 10.34 3.87 -4.55
C HIS A 48 9.54 5.17 -4.75
N LEU A 49 8.91 5.33 -5.91
CA LEU A 49 8.22 6.56 -6.31
C LEU A 49 6.72 6.53 -6.01
N ILE A 50 6.13 5.33 -5.95
CA ILE A 50 4.81 5.15 -5.36
C ILE A 50 4.96 4.69 -3.91
N PRO A 51 4.25 5.31 -2.96
CA PRO A 51 4.09 4.73 -1.64
C PRO A 51 3.20 3.49 -1.81
N SER A 52 3.81 2.37 -2.19
CA SER A 52 3.16 1.08 -2.30
C SER A 52 2.35 0.84 -1.04
N ALA A 53 1.09 0.44 -1.23
CA ALA A 53 0.09 0.15 -0.22
C ALA A 53 0.74 -0.26 1.11
N ARG A 54 0.85 0.71 2.03
CA ARG A 54 1.25 0.56 3.43
C ARG A 54 2.44 -0.40 3.62
N HIS A 55 3.62 0.17 3.81
CA HIS A 55 4.78 -0.45 4.44
C HIS A 55 4.47 -1.77 5.19
N PRO A 56 5.17 -2.89 4.93
CA PRO A 56 5.12 -4.07 5.80
C PRO A 56 5.62 -3.81 7.23
N SER A 57 6.11 -2.60 7.52
CA SER A 57 6.43 -2.09 8.86
C SER A 57 5.31 -1.26 9.52
N CYS A 58 4.24 -0.90 8.78
CA CYS A 58 3.01 -0.41 9.38
C CYS A 58 2.06 -1.58 9.63
N GLN A 59 2.35 -2.35 10.68
CA GLN A 59 1.24 -2.81 11.49
C GLN A 59 0.49 -1.53 11.90
N PRO A 60 -0.83 -1.40 11.69
CA PRO A 60 -1.55 -0.47 12.52
C PRO A 60 -1.19 -0.84 13.97
N PRO A 61 -0.82 0.10 14.87
CA PRO A 61 -0.94 -0.23 16.27
C PRO A 61 -2.39 -0.72 16.39
N ARG A 62 -2.53 -1.94 16.90
CA ARG A 62 -3.80 -2.56 17.31
C ARG A 62 -4.76 -1.43 17.66
N PRO A 63 -6.01 -1.37 17.18
CA PRO A 63 -6.94 -0.39 17.72
C PRO A 63 -6.85 -0.53 19.23
N CYS A 64 -6.31 0.49 19.90
CA CYS A 64 -6.25 0.51 21.35
C CYS A 64 -7.71 0.38 21.76
N ALA A 65 -8.08 -0.79 22.28
CA ALA A 65 -9.44 -1.03 22.70
C ALA A 65 -9.81 0.08 23.69
N PRO A 66 -10.94 0.77 23.51
CA PRO A 66 -11.39 1.77 24.48
C PRO A 66 -12.06 1.05 25.66
N SER A 67 -11.31 0.23 26.40
CA SER A 67 -11.95 -0.64 27.41
C SER A 67 -11.13 -0.93 28.67
N ASP A 68 -10.23 -0.03 29.08
CA ASP A 68 -9.62 -0.06 30.42
C ASP A 68 -9.78 1.30 31.14
N ALA A 69 -10.98 1.87 31.10
CA ALA A 69 -11.41 2.80 32.12
C ALA A 69 -12.56 2.17 32.92
N PRO A 70 -12.27 1.72 34.14
CA PRO A 70 -13.15 2.09 35.24
C PRO A 70 -12.33 2.69 36.39
N ILE A 71 -12.57 3.98 36.62
CA ILE A 71 -12.66 4.60 37.95
C ILE A 71 -11.38 4.50 38.80
N CYS A 72 -10.51 5.52 38.69
CA CYS A 72 -9.68 5.91 39.82
C CYS A 72 -10.59 6.44 40.94
N ILE A 73 -11.05 5.58 41.83
CA ILE A 73 -11.72 5.98 43.07
C ILE A 73 -10.77 6.91 43.84
N ARG A 74 -11.19 8.17 44.01
CA ARG A 74 -10.55 9.12 44.91
C ARG A 74 -10.49 8.52 46.32
N HIS A 75 -9.31 8.11 46.79
CA HIS A 75 -9.07 7.95 48.22
C HIS A 75 -8.78 9.34 48.80
N ARG A 76 -9.70 9.81 49.62
CA ARG A 76 -9.52 10.90 50.57
C ARG A 76 -9.26 10.22 51.92
N GLU A 77 -8.05 10.35 52.44
CA GLU A 77 -7.78 10.34 53.88
C GLU A 77 -6.90 11.55 54.20
#